data_AF-A0A7X6YVD2-F1
#
_entry.id   AF-A0A7X6YVD2-F1
#
_cell.length_a   1.000
_cell.length_b   1.000
_cell.length_c   1.000
_cell.angle_alpha   90.00
_cell.angle_beta   90.00
_cell.angle_gamma   90.00
#
_symmetry.space_group_name_H-M   'P 1'
#
loop_
_entity.id
_entity.type
_entity.pdbx_description
1 polymer ?
#
loop_
_entity_poly.entity_id
_entity_poly.type
_entity_poly.pdbx_seq_one_letter_code
_entity_poly.pdbx_strand_id
1 'polypeptide(L)'
;VAHNAGFDSRFLDAELAALGRERTNPMAGTMLAARRLFPEAANYKLATLGRHCGIRFDTFHRALADAEMTGHLWIAMTDLLKSHHGLLATPFPLMQELTRMGRAKVGRHLQEVARQQRANVPPTGSPLWIN
;
A
#
# COMPACT_ATOMS: atom_id res chain seq x y z
N VAL A 1 -8.65 -1.08 -0.16
CA VAL A 1 -7.47 -1.89 -0.59
C VAL A 1 -7.97 -3.30 -0.88
N ALA A 2 -7.42 -3.98 -1.88
CA ALA A 2 -7.73 -5.39 -2.16
C ALA A 2 -6.47 -6.13 -2.63
N HIS A 3 -6.44 -7.47 -2.62
CA HIS A 3 -5.25 -8.19 -3.07
C HIS A 3 -5.03 -8.03 -4.57
N ASN A 4 -6.05 -8.37 -5.36
CA ASN A 4 -6.08 -8.18 -6.80
C ASN A 4 -7.13 -7.12 -7.17
N ALA A 5 -6.86 -5.87 -6.82
CA ALA A 5 -7.86 -4.80 -6.90
C ALA A 5 -8.53 -4.62 -8.27
N GLY A 6 -7.91 -5.02 -9.38
CA GLY A 6 -8.56 -4.98 -10.69
C GLY A 6 -9.63 -6.06 -10.89
N PHE A 7 -9.53 -7.19 -10.20
CA PHE A 7 -10.58 -8.20 -10.11
C PHE A 7 -11.70 -7.68 -9.19
N ASP A 8 -11.35 -7.31 -7.96
CA ASP A 8 -12.31 -6.88 -6.94
C ASP A 8 -13.10 -5.63 -7.37
N SER A 9 -12.46 -4.67 -8.05
CA SER A 9 -13.14 -3.45 -8.51
C SER A 9 -14.22 -3.76 -9.53
N ARG A 10 -14.04 -4.76 -10.40
CA ARG A 10 -15.05 -5.10 -11.42
C ARG A 10 -16.33 -5.65 -10.81
N PHE A 11 -16.20 -6.48 -9.77
CA PHE A 11 -17.37 -6.96 -9.02
C PHE A 11 -18.03 -5.81 -8.26
N LEU A 12 -17.27 -5.01 -7.52
CA LEU A 12 -17.80 -3.90 -6.75
C LEU A 12 -18.48 -2.85 -7.65
N ASP A 13 -17.85 -2.48 -8.76
CA ASP A 13 -18.37 -1.49 -9.71
C ASP A 13 -19.67 -2.01 -10.37
N ALA A 14 -19.78 -3.32 -10.67
CA ALA A 14 -21.01 -3.92 -11.21
C ALA A 14 -22.17 -3.91 -10.20
N GLU A 15 -21.93 -4.30 -8.94
CA GLU A 15 -22.95 -4.29 -7.89
C GLU A 15 -23.42 -2.86 -7.56
N LEU A 16 -22.50 -1.89 -7.53
CA LEU A 16 -22.85 -0.49 -7.36
C LEU A 16 -23.70 0.02 -8.54
N ALA A 17 -23.32 -0.32 -9.77
CA ALA A 17 -24.08 0.07 -10.95
C ALA A 17 -25.50 -0.51 -10.95
N ALA A 18 -25.68 -1.76 -10.49
CA ALA A 18 -27.01 -2.38 -10.32
C ALA A 18 -27.89 -1.60 -9.32
N LEU A 19 -27.30 -0.87 -8.38
CA LEU A 19 -27.97 0.02 -7.43
C LEU A 19 -28.07 1.48 -7.92
N GLY A 20 -27.69 1.78 -9.17
CA GLY A 20 -27.63 3.14 -9.70
C GLY A 20 -26.57 4.01 -9.03
N ARG A 21 -25.47 3.40 -8.56
CA ARG A 21 -24.37 4.07 -7.84
C ARG A 21 -23.05 3.88 -8.57
N GLU A 22 -22.13 4.79 -8.32
CA GLU A 22 -20.74 4.70 -8.78
C GLU A 22 -19.79 4.66 -7.58
N ARG A 23 -18.66 3.99 -7.75
CA ARG A 23 -17.61 3.99 -6.73
C ARG A 23 -16.91 5.35 -6.70
N THR A 24 -16.97 6.01 -5.56
CA THR A 24 -16.30 7.31 -5.32
C THR A 24 -14.89 7.17 -4.77
N ASN A 25 -14.62 6.08 -4.03
CA ASN A 25 -13.34 5.88 -3.36
C ASN A 25 -12.31 5.19 -4.28
N PRO A 26 -11.06 5.67 -4.31
CA PRO A 26 -10.00 5.02 -5.09
C PRO A 26 -9.62 3.66 -4.48
N MET A 27 -9.13 2.76 -5.33
CA MET A 27 -8.63 1.44 -4.92
C MET A 27 -7.13 1.30 -5.18
N ALA A 28 -6.50 0.41 -4.43
CA ALA A 28 -5.12 0.00 -4.59
C ALA A 28 -5.00 -1.51 -4.36
N GLY A 29 -4.12 -2.16 -5.13
CA GLY A 29 -3.90 -3.59 -5.11
C GLY A 29 -2.62 -3.97 -4.38
N THR A 30 -2.68 -4.81 -3.35
CA THR A 30 -1.46 -5.28 -2.65
C THR A 30 -0.59 -6.13 -3.58
N MET A 31 -1.17 -6.89 -4.52
CA MET A 31 -0.40 -7.70 -5.47
C MET A 31 0.51 -6.83 -6.34
N LEU A 32 0.00 -5.72 -6.87
CA LEU A 32 0.82 -4.80 -7.68
C LEU A 32 1.85 -4.05 -6.84
N ALA A 33 1.49 -3.63 -5.63
CA ALA A 33 2.45 -3.04 -4.68
C ALA A 33 3.58 -4.04 -4.35
N ALA A 34 3.24 -5.29 -4.03
CA ALA A 34 4.22 -6.33 -3.74
C ALA A 34 5.15 -6.62 -4.93
N ARG A 35 4.67 -6.59 -6.17
CA ARG A 35 5.54 -6.69 -7.37
C ARG A 35 6.62 -5.61 -7.44
N ARG A 36 6.45 -4.50 -6.71
CA ARG A 36 7.41 -3.39 -6.68
C ARG A 36 8.33 -3.47 -5.49
N LEU A 37 7.80 -3.91 -4.36
CA LEU A 37 8.51 -3.95 -3.08
C LEU A 37 9.29 -5.25 -2.89
N PHE A 38 8.77 -6.37 -3.39
CA PHE A 38 9.32 -7.71 -3.23
C PHE A 38 9.55 -8.39 -4.60
N PRO A 39 10.38 -7.80 -5.48
CA PRO A 39 10.59 -8.35 -6.82
C PRO A 39 11.13 -9.78 -6.85
N GLU A 40 11.80 -10.20 -5.78
CA GLU A 40 12.38 -11.53 -5.55
C GLU A 40 11.37 -12.56 -5.00
N ALA A 41 10.13 -12.15 -4.68
CA ALA A 41 9.12 -13.07 -4.19
C ALA A 41 8.83 -14.19 -5.20
N ALA A 42 8.78 -15.44 -4.73
CA ALA A 42 8.55 -16.62 -5.58
C ALA A 42 7.24 -16.55 -6.38
N ASN A 43 6.21 -15.95 -5.80
CA ASN A 43 4.98 -15.54 -6.48
C ASN A 43 4.27 -14.48 -5.63
N TYR A 44 3.21 -13.90 -6.19
CA TYR A 44 2.47 -12.81 -5.57
C TYR A 44 1.07 -13.24 -5.09
N LYS A 45 0.87 -14.53 -4.77
CA LYS A 45 -0.37 -14.99 -4.13
C LYS A 45 -0.44 -14.43 -2.71
N LEU A 46 -1.63 -14.08 -2.25
CA LEU A 46 -1.86 -13.50 -0.92
C LEU A 46 -1.19 -14.30 0.20
N ALA A 47 -1.40 -15.63 0.21
CA ALA A 47 -0.79 -16.53 1.19
C ALA A 47 0.74 -16.54 1.18
N THR A 48 1.36 -16.43 -0.01
CA THR A 48 2.83 -16.39 -0.14
C THR A 48 3.38 -15.10 0.42
N LEU A 49 2.75 -13.97 0.09
CA LEU A 49 3.16 -12.66 0.58
C LEU A 49 2.90 -12.52 2.08
N GLY A 50 1.78 -13.04 2.58
CA GLY A 50 1.47 -13.11 4.01
C GLY A 50 2.59 -13.81 4.78
N ARG A 51 2.99 -15.01 4.33
CA ARG A 51 4.13 -15.73 4.93
C ARG A 51 5.46 -14.97 4.80
N HIS A 52 5.71 -14.36 3.64
CA HIS A 52 6.93 -13.57 3.41
C HIS A 52 7.04 -12.40 4.40
N CYS A 53 5.93 -11.74 4.73
CA CYS A 53 5.87 -10.67 5.71
C CYS A 53 5.67 -11.14 7.16
N GLY A 54 5.74 -12.45 7.44
CA GLY A 54 5.57 -13.00 8.79
C GLY A 54 4.15 -12.90 9.37
N ILE A 55 3.14 -12.69 8.52
CA ILE A 55 1.73 -12.58 8.94
C ILE A 55 1.20 -14.00 9.21
N ARG A 56 0.72 -14.22 10.44
CA ARG A 56 0.05 -15.47 10.84
C ARG A 56 -1.41 -15.44 10.40
N PHE A 57 -1.92 -16.58 9.99
CA PHE A 57 -3.32 -16.73 9.59
C PHE A 57 -3.77 -18.18 9.81
N ASP A 58 -5.04 -18.33 10.13
CA ASP A 58 -5.79 -19.57 10.11
C ASP A 58 -6.33 -19.84 8.69
N THR A 59 -6.88 -21.04 8.48
CA THR A 59 -7.18 -21.62 7.16
C THR A 59 -7.85 -20.62 6.19
N PHE A 60 -7.22 -20.42 5.03
CA PHE A 60 -7.80 -19.69 3.91
C PHE A 60 -9.05 -20.39 3.41
N HIS A 61 -10.10 -19.63 3.10
CA HIS A 61 -11.25 -19.91 2.22
C HIS A 61 -12.45 -18.98 2.52
N ARG A 62 -12.38 -18.11 3.54
CA ARG A 62 -13.40 -17.07 3.78
C ARG A 62 -12.94 -15.72 3.23
N ALA A 63 -13.83 -15.02 2.53
CA ALA A 63 -13.61 -13.66 2.03
C ALA A 63 -13.17 -12.68 3.14
N LEU A 64 -13.66 -12.86 4.36
CA LEU A 64 -13.24 -12.06 5.53
C LEU A 64 -11.75 -12.27 5.86
N ALA A 65 -11.28 -13.52 5.89
CA ALA A 65 -9.88 -13.82 6.20
C ALA A 65 -8.93 -13.25 5.12
N ASP A 66 -9.34 -13.32 3.84
CA ASP A 66 -8.58 -12.71 2.75
C ASP A 66 -8.53 -11.18 2.87
N ALA A 67 -9.63 -10.54 3.30
CA ALA A 67 -9.69 -9.10 3.53
C ALA A 67 -8.80 -8.66 4.71
N GLU A 68 -8.83 -9.39 5.82
CA GLU A 68 -7.97 -9.16 6.99
C GLU A 68 -6.49 -9.29 6.63
N MET A 69 -6.13 -10.39 5.96
CA MET A 69 -4.74 -10.59 5.51
C MET A 69 -4.30 -9.50 4.53
N THR A 70 -5.17 -9.09 3.62
CA THR A 70 -4.88 -7.99 2.71
C THR A 70 -4.59 -6.69 3.48
N GLY A 71 -5.36 -6.41 4.53
CA GLY A 71 -5.12 -5.27 5.42
C GLY A 71 -3.77 -5.36 6.14
N HIS A 72 -3.47 -6.50 6.75
CA HIS A 72 -2.18 -6.72 7.41
C HIS A 72 -1.00 -6.62 6.44
N LEU A 73 -1.13 -7.17 5.23
CA LEU A 73 -0.11 -7.08 4.20
C LEU A 73 0.10 -5.63 3.76
N TRP A 74 -0.96 -4.84 3.64
CA TRP A 74 -0.86 -3.41 3.35
C TRP A 74 -0.05 -2.66 4.41
N ILE A 75 -0.37 -2.89 5.69
CA ILE A 75 0.35 -2.29 6.82
C ILE A 75 1.83 -2.68 6.80
N ALA A 76 2.13 -3.98 6.64
CA ALA A 76 3.50 -4.49 6.58
C ALA A 76 4.31 -3.85 5.45
N MET A 77 3.72 -3.69 4.26
CA MET A 77 4.37 -2.99 3.14
C MET A 77 4.62 -1.52 3.43
N THR A 78 3.69 -0.83 4.09
CA THR A 78 3.88 0.58 4.47
C THR A 78 4.97 0.75 5.52
N ASP A 79 5.08 -0.18 6.48
CA ASP A 79 6.11 -0.11 7.51
C ASP A 79 7.50 -0.49 6.98
N LEU A 80 7.56 -1.43 6.03
CA LEU A 80 8.77 -1.70 5.25
C LEU A 80 9.26 -0.44 4.52
N LEU A 81 8.35 0.30 3.88
CA LEU A 81 8.68 1.53 3.18
C LEU A 81 9.27 2.60 4.12
N LYS A 82 8.72 2.75 5.32
CA LYS A 82 9.27 3.66 6.34
C LYS A 82 10.67 3.23 6.79
N SER A 83 10.83 1.95 7.13
CA SER A 83 12.08 1.41 7.70
C SER A 83 13.22 1.31 6.68
N HIS A 84 12.96 0.84 5.45
CA HIS A 84 14.00 0.61 4.44
C HIS A 84 14.29 1.84 3.57
N HIS A 85 13.32 2.75 3.39
CA HIS A 85 13.49 3.94 2.55
C HIS A 85 13.50 5.26 3.33
N GLY A 86 13.38 5.19 4.67
CA GLY A 86 13.45 6.35 5.55
C GLY A 86 12.34 7.37 5.30
N LEU A 87 11.16 6.88 4.86
CA LEU A 87 9.94 7.67 4.73
C LEU A 87 9.36 7.96 6.11
N LEU A 88 8.94 9.21 6.33
CA LEU A 88 8.22 9.64 7.53
C LEU A 88 6.75 9.24 7.46
N ALA A 89 6.17 9.22 6.26
CA ALA A 89 4.79 8.83 6.01
C ALA A 89 4.64 8.05 4.70
N THR A 90 3.62 7.20 4.66
CA THR A 90 3.26 6.38 3.50
C THR A 90 1.78 6.59 3.17
N PRO A 91 1.40 7.78 2.67
CA PRO A 91 0.02 8.09 2.39
C PRO A 91 -0.51 7.22 1.25
N PHE A 92 -1.82 6.99 1.21
CA PHE A 92 -2.44 6.12 0.21
C PHE A 92 -2.11 6.50 -1.25
N PRO A 93 -2.08 7.79 -1.66
CA PRO A 93 -1.67 8.18 -3.01
C PRO A 93 -0.26 7.72 -3.40
N LEU A 94 0.71 7.81 -2.48
CA LEU A 94 2.07 7.32 -2.74
C LEU A 94 2.04 5.84 -3.08
N MET A 95 1.32 5.03 -2.30
CA MET A 95 1.20 3.59 -2.59
C MET A 95 0.55 3.34 -3.97
N GLN A 96 -0.46 4.13 -4.35
CA GLN A 96 -1.07 4.02 -5.67
C GLN A 96 -0.09 4.37 -6.80
N GLU A 97 0.69 5.44 -6.65
CA GLU A 97 1.73 5.82 -7.63
C GLU A 97 2.74 4.69 -7.85
N LEU A 98 3.22 4.08 -6.76
CA LEU A 98 4.17 2.96 -6.82
C LEU A 98 3.62 1.80 -7.65
N THR A 99 2.32 1.49 -7.53
CA THR A 99 1.69 0.41 -8.33
C THR A 99 1.66 0.69 -9.83
N ARG A 100 1.67 1.97 -10.25
CA ARG A 100 1.51 2.40 -11.65
C ARG A 100 2.84 2.68 -12.36
N MET A 101 3.92 2.98 -11.65
CA MET A 101 5.22 3.32 -12.28
C MET A 101 5.92 2.09 -12.89
N GLY A 102 7.16 2.18 -13.37
CA GLY A 102 7.97 0.99 -13.72
C GLY A 102 8.87 0.58 -12.54
N ARG A 103 9.18 -0.71 -12.38
CA ARG A 103 10.05 -1.21 -11.27
C ARG A 103 11.35 -0.41 -11.16
N ALA A 104 12.02 -0.18 -12.28
CA ALA A 104 13.29 0.56 -12.32
C ALA A 104 13.21 1.99 -11.76
N LYS A 105 12.01 2.59 -11.73
CA LYS A 105 11.79 3.96 -11.22
C LYS A 105 11.48 4.01 -9.72
N VAL A 106 11.07 2.89 -9.12
CA VAL A 106 10.59 2.82 -7.72
C VAL A 106 11.63 3.33 -6.74
N GLY A 107 12.86 2.81 -6.80
CA GLY A 107 13.91 3.19 -5.86
C GLY A 107 14.23 4.69 -5.89
N ARG A 108 14.38 5.26 -7.08
CA ARG A 108 14.62 6.71 -7.26
C ARG A 108 13.45 7.54 -6.74
N HIS A 109 12.20 7.12 -7.02
CA HIS A 109 11.00 7.83 -6.55
C HIS A 109 10.93 7.85 -5.03
N LEU A 110 11.19 6.72 -4.37
CA LEU A 110 11.17 6.62 -2.91
C LEU A 110 12.23 7.52 -2.26
N GLN A 111 13.43 7.62 -2.85
CA GLN A 111 14.48 8.54 -2.40
C GLN A 111 14.03 10.00 -2.50
N GLU A 112 13.40 10.37 -3.60
CA GLU A 112 12.88 11.72 -3.81
C GLU A 112 11.79 12.07 -2.78
N VAL A 113 10.82 11.18 -2.58
CA VAL A 113 9.74 11.38 -1.61
C VAL A 113 10.28 11.49 -0.19
N ALA A 114 11.25 10.65 0.19
CA ALA A 114 11.87 10.72 1.51
C ALA A 114 12.58 12.07 1.74
N ARG A 115 13.28 12.59 0.71
CA ARG A 115 13.91 13.91 0.75
C ARG A 115 12.87 15.02 0.94
N GLN A 116 11.78 14.98 0.17
CA GLN A 116 10.71 15.97 0.25
C GLN A 116 10.00 15.96 1.61
N GLN A 117 9.72 14.78 2.16
CA GLN A 117 9.10 14.65 3.48
C GLN A 117 9.96 15.28 4.58
N ARG A 118 11.28 15.09 4.53
CA ARG A 118 12.21 15.69 5.50
C ARG A 118 12.32 17.21 5.35
N ALA A 119 12.31 17.72 4.12
CA ALA A 119 12.33 19.16 3.86
C ALA A 119 11.06 19.87 4.37
N ASN A 120 9.93 19.15 4.42
CA ASN A 120 8.66 19.67 4.90
C ASN A 120 8.47 19.55 6.42
N VAL A 121 9.45 18.98 7.16
CA VAL A 121 9.45 19.05 8.62
C VAL A 121 10.02 20.41 9.02
N PRO A 122 9.25 21.31 9.65
CA PRO A 122 9.78 22.58 10.11
C PRO A 122 10.93 22.33 11.10
N PRO A 123 12.04 23.10 11.04
CA PRO A 123 13.11 22.98 12.02
C PRO A 123 12.52 23.31 13.40
N THR A 124 12.42 22.31 14.27
CA THR A 124 11.98 22.49 15.64
C THR A 124 12.96 23.40 16.36
N GLY A 125 12.55 24.62 16.70
CA GLY A 125 13.37 25.52 17.50
C GLY A 125 12.90 26.97 17.57
N SER A 126 11.65 27.23 17.98
CA SER A 126 11.26 28.40 18.82
C SER A 126 9.74 28.35 19.09
N PRO A 127 9.29 28.34 20.35
CA PRO A 127 7.88 28.49 20.68
C PRO A 127 7.42 29.92 20.36
N LEU A 128 6.40 30.06 19.51
CA LEU A 128 5.78 31.35 19.11
C LEU A 128 4.94 32.02 20.23
N TRP A 129 5.11 31.63 21.50
CA TRP A 129 4.35 32.20 22.63
C TRP A 129 5.21 33.07 23.57
N ILE A 130 6.45 33.38 23.19
CA ILE A 130 7.25 34.43 23.86
C ILE A 130 7.34 35.62 22.90
N ASN A 131 6.33 36.48 22.93
CA ASN A 131 6.38 37.93 22.71
C ASN A 131 4.99 38.54 22.91
#